data_AF-A0A560CE27-F1
#
_entry.id   AF-A0A560CE27-F1
#
_cell.length_a   1.000
_cell.length_b   1.000
_cell.length_c   1.000
_cell.angle_alpha   90.00
_cell.angle_beta   90.00
_cell.angle_gamma   90.00
#
_symmetry.space_group_name_H-M   'P 1'
#
loop_
_entity.id
_entity.type
_entity.pdbx_description
1 polymer ?
#
loop_
_entity_poly.entity_id
_entity_poly.type
_entity_poly.pdbx_seq_one_letter_code
_entity_poly.pdbx_strand_id
1 'polypeptide(L)' 'MHEIALCQSLLEQAMKAREATPFGRVVRVTLSVGRQSRVQPDALRHAFDLLSRDTFLEGADLRIDQPPGVAFRLVDMEVS' A
#
# COMPACT_ATOMS: atom_id res chain seq x y z
N MET A 1 6.66 6.18 -14.37
CA MET A 1 7.37 5.38 -13.34
C MET A 1 7.38 6.10 -11.97
N HIS A 2 6.28 6.73 -11.55
CA HIS A 2 6.20 7.39 -10.23
C HIS A 2 5.50 6.49 -9.21
N GLU A 3 4.48 5.74 -9.67
CA GLU A 3 3.61 4.88 -8.86
C GLU A 3 4.30 3.60 -8.39
N ILE A 4 5.19 3.03 -9.22
CA ILE A 4 5.99 1.86 -8.83
C ILE A 4 6.90 2.22 -7.64
N ALA A 5 7.57 3.38 -7.67
CA ALA A 5 8.41 3.83 -6.57
C ALA A 5 7.61 4.06 -5.28
N LEU A 6 6.40 4.63 -5.39
CA LEU A 6 5.50 4.80 -4.25
C LEU A 6 5.07 3.45 -3.65
N CYS A 7 4.71 2.49 -4.50
CA CYS A 7 4.38 1.14 -4.06
C CYS A 7 5.57 0.41 -3.43
N GLN A 8 6.79 0.60 -3.95
CA GLN A 8 8.00 0.04 -3.35
C GLN A 8 8.25 0.61 -1.97
N SER A 9 8.18 1.94 -1.81
CA SER A 9 8.29 2.58 -0.49
C SER A 9 7.20 2.09 0.48
N LEU A 10 5.99 1.82 -0.02
CA LEU A 10 4.93 1.22 0.78
C LEU A 10 5.30 -0.19 1.26
N LEU A 11 5.76 -1.04 0.35
CA LEU A 11 6.18 -2.41 0.69
C LEU A 11 7.30 -2.39 1.73
N GLU A 12 8.29 -1.51 1.58
CA GLU A 12 9.35 -1.34 2.57
C GLU A 12 8.81 -0.93 3.94
N GLN A 13 7.83 -0.02 4.00
CA GLN A 13 7.17 0.35 5.25
C GLN A 13 6.40 -0.83 5.87
N ALA A 14 5.68 -1.60 5.06
CA ALA A 14 4.95 -2.78 5.51
C ALA A 14 5.91 -3.88 6.02
N MET A 15 7.04 -4.09 5.34
CA MET A 15 8.08 -5.01 5.77
C MET A 15 8.69 -4.60 7.11
N LYS A 16 9.05 -3.32 7.27
CA LYS A 16 9.55 -2.78 8.55
C LYS A 16 8.54 -2.94 9.68
N ALA A 17 7.25 -2.72 9.40
CA ALA A 17 6.19 -2.94 10.39
C ALA A 17 6.12 -4.42 10.82
N ARG A 18 6.30 -5.34 9.86
CA ARG A 18 6.33 -6.79 10.13
C ARG A 18 7.55 -7.22 10.94
N GLU A 19 8.71 -6.60 10.69
CA GLU A 19 9.91 -6.83 11.49
C GLU A 19 9.71 -6.37 12.94
N ALA A 20 9.06 -5.22 13.14
CA ALA A 20 8.77 -4.70 14.48
C ALA A 20 7.67 -5.48 15.20
N THR A 21 6.66 -5.97 14.47
CA THR A 21 5.55 -6.75 15.01
C THR A 21 5.24 -7.87 14.03
N PRO A 22 5.70 -9.11 14.31
CA PRO A 22 5.46 -10.23 13.41
C PRO A 22 3.97 -10.51 13.26
N PHE A 23 3.48 -10.40 12.03
CA PHE A 23 2.13 -10.80 11.66
C PHE A 23 2.16 -11.78 10.48
N GLY A 24 1.04 -12.51 10.35
CA GLY A 24 0.81 -13.49 9.30
C GLY A 24 0.47 -12.84 7.97
N ARG A 25 -0.69 -13.22 7.40
CA ARG A 25 -1.15 -12.71 6.12
C ARG A 25 -1.94 -11.43 6.30
N VAL A 26 -1.69 -10.43 5.46
CA VAL A 26 -2.49 -9.20 5.42
C VAL A 26 -3.72 -9.46 4.56
N VAL A 27 -4.90 -9.13 5.08
CA VAL A 27 -6.18 -9.27 4.37
C VAL A 27 -6.64 -7.95 3.76
N ARG A 28 -6.20 -6.81 4.31
CA ARG A 28 -6.51 -5.48 3.79
C ARG A 28 -5.40 -4.48 4.07
N VAL A 29 -5.11 -3.64 3.09
CA VAL A 29 -4.20 -2.49 3.19
C VAL A 29 -4.98 -1.21 2.88
N THR A 30 -4.98 -0.26 3.79
CA THR A 30 -5.61 1.05 3.58
C THR A 30 -4.56 2.11 3.35
N LEU A 31 -4.63 2.76 2.19
CA LEU A 31 -3.76 3.85 1.78
C LEU A 31 -4.52 5.16 1.70
N SER A 32 -3.86 6.23 2.11
CA SER A 32 -4.34 7.59 1.91
C SER A 32 -3.49 8.26 0.85
N VAL A 33 -4.13 8.61 -0.26
CA VAL A 33 -3.52 9.19 -1.46
C VAL A 33 -4.19 10.53 -1.73
N GLY A 34 -3.51 11.62 -1.37
CA GLY A 34 -4.03 12.98 -1.50
C GLY A 34 -4.44 13.30 -2.93
N ARG A 35 -5.61 13.90 -3.13
CA ARG A 35 -6.18 14.21 -4.45
C ARG A 35 -5.27 15.09 -5.34
N GLN A 36 -4.37 15.85 -4.74
CA GLN A 36 -3.44 16.76 -5.44
C GLN A 36 -2.08 16.11 -5.72
N SER A 37 -1.86 14.86 -5.26
CA SER A 37 -0.59 14.13 -5.42
C SER A 37 -0.30 13.70 -6.86
N ARG A 38 -1.25 13.89 -7.80
CA ARG A 38 -1.20 13.41 -9.20
C ARG A 38 -1.03 11.89 -9.34
N VAL A 39 -1.08 11.14 -8.24
CA VAL A 39 -1.04 9.68 -8.23
C VAL A 39 -2.34 9.14 -8.82
N GLN A 40 -2.21 8.20 -9.75
CA GLN A 40 -3.32 7.48 -10.34
C GLN A 40 -3.66 6.24 -9.48
N PRO A 41 -4.82 6.19 -8.80
CA PRO A 41 -5.18 5.07 -7.93
C PRO A 41 -5.20 3.73 -8.67
N ASP A 42 -5.67 3.71 -9.92
CA ASP A 42 -5.71 2.48 -10.72
C ASP A 42 -4.30 1.96 -11.02
N ALA A 43 -3.38 2.85 -11.40
CA ALA A 43 -1.98 2.48 -11.61
C ALA A 43 -1.32 1.98 -10.31
N LEU A 44 -1.67 2.56 -9.16
CA LEU A 44 -1.20 2.10 -7.85
C LEU A 44 -1.75 0.72 -7.51
N ARG A 45 -3.01 0.43 -7.82
CA ARG A 45 -3.62 -0.90 -7.66
C ARG A 45 -2.90 -1.95 -8.50
N HIS A 46 -2.61 -1.63 -9.77
CA HIS A 46 -1.84 -2.52 -10.64
C HIS A 46 -0.41 -2.74 -10.13
N ALA A 47 0.27 -1.69 -9.70
CA ALA A 47 1.61 -1.81 -9.13
C ALA A 47 1.62 -2.63 -7.84
N PHE A 48 0.61 -2.45 -6.97
CA PHE A 48 0.45 -3.23 -5.75
C PHE A 48 0.17 -4.70 -6.06
N ASP A 49 -0.74 -5.02 -6.99
CA ASP A 49 -1.01 -6.41 -7.37
C ASP A 49 0.21 -7.10 -7.98
N LEU A 50 1.02 -6.36 -8.76
CA LEU A 50 2.27 -6.90 -9.30
C LEU A 50 3.31 -7.17 -8.21
N LEU A 51 3.51 -6.23 -7.29
CA LEU A 51 4.56 -6.27 -6.27
C LEU A 51 4.18 -7.11 -5.03
N SER A 52 2.90 -7.30 -4.77
CA SER A 52 2.41 -8.08 -3.62
C SER A 52 2.47 -9.60 -3.84
N ARG A 53 2.61 -10.06 -5.09
CA ARG A 53 2.79 -11.48 -5.43
C ARG A 53 4.00 -12.07 -4.72
N ASP A 54 3.86 -13.30 -4.21
CA ASP A 54 4.88 -14.01 -3.44
C ASP A 54 5.29 -13.29 -2.13
N THR A 55 4.43 -12.41 -1.62
CA THR A 55 4.64 -11.70 -0.33
C THR A 55 3.48 -11.93 0.64
N PHE A 56 3.63 -11.46 1.88
CA PHE A 56 2.58 -11.48 2.90
C PHE A 56 1.38 -10.56 2.59
N LEU A 57 1.50 -9.72 1.57
CA LEU A 57 0.43 -8.86 1.04
C LEU A 57 -0.35 -9.54 -0.09
N GLU A 58 0.04 -10.75 -0.52
CA GLU A 58 -0.60 -11.44 -1.62
C GLU A 58 -2.07 -11.74 -1.31
N GLY A 59 -2.96 -11.23 -2.16
CA GLY A 59 -4.41 -11.37 -2.01
C GLY A 59 -5.03 -10.37 -1.03
N ALA A 60 -4.28 -9.38 -0.54
CA ALA A 60 -4.82 -8.32 0.31
C ALA A 60 -5.72 -7.36 -0.50
N ASP A 61 -6.83 -6.93 0.11
CA ASP A 61 -7.70 -5.89 -0.44
C ASP A 61 -7.03 -4.51 -0.29
N LEU A 62 -6.75 -3.84 -1.40
CA LEU A 62 -6.17 -2.50 -1.40
C LEU A 62 -7.28 -1.44 -1.36
N ARG A 63 -7.46 -0.77 -0.22
CA ARG A 63 -8.33 0.39 -0.09
C ARG A 63 -7.54 1.68 -0.29
N ILE A 64 -8.03 2.57 -1.14
CA ILE A 64 -7.39 3.86 -1.41
C ILE A 64 -8.39 4.97 -1.06
N ASP A 65 -8.12 5.68 0.03
CA ASP A 65 -8.85 6.88 0.42
C ASP A 65 -8.17 8.12 -0.20
N GLN A 66 -8.97 9.07 -0.68
CA GLN A 66 -8.47 10.26 -1.37
C GLN A 66 -8.81 11.55 -0.62
N PRO A 67 -8.13 11.86 0.50
CA PRO A 67 -8.37 13.12 1.20
C PRO A 67 -7.86 14.32 0.38
N PRO A 68 -8.31 15.54 0.72
CA PRO A 68 -7.68 16.75 0.20
C PRO A 68 -6.20 16.81 0.61
N GLY A 69 -5.35 17.33 -0.28
CA GLY A 69 -3.91 17.48 -0.08
C GLY A 69 -3.06 16.58 -0.98
N VAL A 70 -1.77 16.49 -0.67
CA VAL A 70 -0.74 15.76 -1.44
C VAL A 70 -0.13 14.57 -0.69
N ALA A 71 -0.64 14.25 0.50
CA ALA A 71 -0.05 13.23 1.36
C ALA A 71 -0.19 11.83 0.75
N PHE A 72 0.86 11.01 0.89
CA PHE A 72 0.84 9.57 0.62
C PHE A 72 1.24 8.86 1.90
N ARG A 73 0.36 8.04 2.46
CA ARG A 73 0.65 7.29 3.69
C ARG A 73 -0.12 5.98 3.76
N LEU A 74 0.52 4.99 4.38
CA LEU A 74 -0.16 3.81 4.91
C LEU A 74 -1.00 4.23 6.13
N VAL A 75 -2.28 3.92 6.10
CA VAL A 75 -3.23 4.27 7.17
C VAL A 75 -3.41 3.10 8.11
N ASP A 76 -3.64 1.91 7.55
CA ASP A 76 -3.98 0.72 8.31
C ASP A 76 -3.61 -0.57 7.55
N MET A 77 -3.31 -1.63 8.30
CA MET A 77 -3.06 -2.97 7.79
C MET A 77 -3.80 -3.98 8.64
N GLU A 78 -4.80 -4.61 8.04
CA GLU A 78 -5.61 -5.65 8.68
C GLU A 78 -4.95 -7.01 8.43
N VAL A 79 -4.66 -7.73 9.50
CA VAL A 79 -3.99 -9.04 9.47
C VAL A 79 -4.96 -10.13 9.94
N SER A 80 -4.85 -11.32 9.33
CA SER A 80 -5.61 -12.52 9.74
C SER A 80 -4.97 -13.26 10.89
#